data_AF-A0A8H8A1K8-F1
#
_entry.id   AF-A0A8H8A1K8-F1
#
_cell.length_a   1.000
_cell.length_b   1.000
_cell.length_c   1.000
_cell.angle_alpha   90.00
_cell.angle_beta   90.00
_cell.angle_gamma   90.00
#
_symmetry.space_group_name_H-M   'P 1'
#
loop_
_entity.id
_entity.type
_entity.pdbx_description
1 polymer ?
#
loop_
_entity_poly.entity_id
_entity_poly.type
_entity_poly.pdbx_seq_one_letter_code
_entity_poly.pdbx_strand_id
1 'polypeptide(L)'
;MCRQGFAQGLKASRFSSTSSAPDTVGPMLRFENELPRLPVPTLQETCDKYLKSLRPLCTEAEMEKSEQAVQEFLKPGGVGEELQRRLLARAQDPKITNWLQEWWDELAYFGYRDPVVVYVSYFFAFNDDRARSSPAARAAAITTAAMKFRELVVNYELQPEYAKSEPLSMDSYKWMFNACRYPKKPSDFEAAFDPSSNNHVAVMRKNKFYTFDLIHDGKRLSTAEIEEQYKRIIDAAGQSKGVAIGSLTADNRDIWTDNRAKLINAGPKNAKLLNIIESAVFVVCLDDATPVTVDELSHACWVGDGRNRFYDKSLQFLVFDNGKAGFLGEVRILVTPCGGCNSVIMKLTHFISTPAWTERRPAASTITFAHSLRPTRSITATPSRDR
;
A
#
# COMPACT_ATOMS: atom_id res chain seq x y z
N MET A 1 -2.47 35.65 -27.23
CA MET A 1 -1.45 35.92 -26.19
C MET A 1 -2.16 36.15 -24.87
N CYS A 2 -2.06 35.18 -23.95
CA CYS A 2 -2.22 35.25 -22.49
C CYS A 2 -2.57 33.82 -21.98
N ARG A 3 -1.57 32.95 -22.00
CA ARG A 3 -1.50 31.73 -21.20
C ARG A 3 -0.19 31.84 -20.43
N GLN A 4 -0.23 32.35 -19.20
CA GLN A 4 0.82 32.18 -18.21
C GLN A 4 0.33 32.75 -16.88
N GLY A 5 0.33 31.91 -15.85
CA GLY A 5 0.01 32.28 -14.48
C GLY A 5 -0.64 31.12 -13.73
N PHE A 6 0.04 30.65 -12.69
CA PHE A 6 -0.40 29.62 -11.73
C PHE A 6 -0.16 28.15 -12.11
N ALA A 7 1.12 27.81 -12.28
CA ALA A 7 1.63 26.47 -11.98
C ALA A 7 3.03 26.60 -11.37
N GLN A 8 3.12 27.09 -10.12
CA GLN A 8 4.34 26.99 -9.32
C GLN A 8 3.94 26.48 -7.93
N GLY A 9 4.52 25.33 -7.53
CA GLY A 9 4.49 24.91 -6.13
C GLY A 9 4.05 23.48 -5.81
N LEU A 10 4.20 22.48 -6.68
CA LEU A 10 4.25 21.07 -6.28
C LEU A 10 5.24 20.32 -7.17
N LYS A 11 6.44 20.03 -6.64
CA LYS A 11 7.32 19.00 -7.21
C LYS A 11 6.83 17.64 -6.72
N ALA A 12 5.65 17.21 -7.18
CA ALA A 12 5.37 15.78 -7.23
C ALA A 12 6.23 15.23 -8.37
N SER A 13 7.28 14.48 -8.06
CA SER A 13 8.05 13.81 -9.10
C SER A 13 7.09 12.83 -9.78
N ARG A 14 6.69 13.12 -11.02
CA ARG A 14 6.25 12.05 -11.92
C ARG A 14 7.46 11.13 -12.02
N PHE A 15 7.40 9.97 -11.38
CA PHE A 15 8.31 8.89 -11.69
C PHE A 15 8.10 8.61 -13.17
N SER A 16 9.05 9.05 -14.00
CA SER A 16 9.14 8.61 -15.38
C SER A 16 9.29 7.09 -15.32
N SER A 17 8.46 6.36 -16.05
CA SER A 17 8.49 4.89 -16.18
C SER A 17 9.74 4.39 -16.94
N THR A 18 10.83 5.16 -16.91
CA THR A 18 12.08 4.91 -17.61
C THR A 18 13.23 5.13 -16.64
N SER A 19 13.36 4.24 -15.66
CA SER A 19 14.57 4.10 -14.85
C SER A 19 15.00 2.66 -15.01
N SER A 20 15.96 2.42 -15.89
CA SER A 20 16.71 1.16 -15.94
C SER A 20 17.18 0.83 -14.52
N ALA A 21 16.79 -0.34 -14.02
CA ALA A 21 17.09 -0.76 -12.66
C ALA A 21 18.62 -0.79 -12.43
N PRO A 22 19.12 -0.28 -11.28
CA PRO A 22 20.53 -0.40 -10.93
C PRO A 22 20.92 -1.88 -10.77
N ASP A 23 22.14 -2.23 -11.20
CA ASP A 23 22.65 -3.60 -11.44
C ASP A 23 22.68 -4.57 -10.23
N THR A 24 22.21 -4.16 -9.05
CA THR A 24 21.91 -5.09 -7.94
C THR A 24 20.65 -4.63 -7.21
N VAL A 25 19.49 -4.82 -7.84
CA VAL A 25 18.22 -4.64 -7.15
C VAL A 25 18.16 -5.69 -6.03
N GLY A 26 17.94 -5.27 -4.78
CA GLY A 26 17.99 -6.14 -3.60
C GLY A 26 17.12 -7.41 -3.74
N PRO A 27 17.18 -8.35 -2.77
CA PRO A 27 16.54 -9.66 -2.90
C PRO A 27 15.08 -9.60 -3.36
N MET A 28 14.35 -8.54 -3.04
CA MET A 28 12.95 -8.30 -3.42
C MET A 28 12.69 -8.34 -4.93
N LEU A 29 13.53 -7.70 -5.73
CA LEU A 29 13.32 -7.54 -7.18
C LEU A 29 14.19 -8.51 -8.00
N ARG A 30 14.76 -9.53 -7.33
CA ARG A 30 15.68 -10.51 -7.93
C ARG A 30 15.14 -11.12 -9.23
N PHE A 31 13.85 -11.47 -9.27
CA PHE A 31 13.25 -12.14 -10.42
C PHE A 31 12.53 -11.18 -11.37
N GLU A 32 12.39 -9.89 -11.05
CA GLU A 32 11.47 -8.98 -11.75
C GLU A 32 11.77 -8.88 -13.25
N ASN A 33 13.06 -8.86 -13.62
CA ASN A 33 13.49 -8.81 -15.02
C ASN A 33 13.44 -10.17 -15.75
N GLU A 34 13.31 -11.27 -14.99
CA GLU A 34 13.26 -12.64 -15.51
C GLU A 34 11.82 -13.17 -15.64
N LEU A 35 10.84 -12.44 -15.09
CA LEU A 35 9.44 -12.83 -15.15
C LEU A 35 8.94 -12.90 -16.60
N PRO A 36 8.11 -13.90 -16.94
CA PRO A 36 7.50 -13.98 -18.26
C PRO A 36 6.55 -12.78 -18.46
N ARG A 37 6.56 -12.22 -19.67
CA ARG A 37 5.56 -11.22 -20.07
C ARG A 37 4.15 -11.83 -20.01
N LEU A 38 3.15 -11.00 -19.67
CA LEU A 38 1.76 -11.43 -19.66
C LEU A 38 1.36 -11.95 -21.07
N PRO A 39 0.96 -13.22 -21.22
CA PRO A 39 0.62 -13.76 -22.52
C PRO A 39 -0.66 -13.13 -23.07
N VAL A 40 -0.82 -13.19 -24.39
CA VAL A 40 -2.07 -12.90 -25.09
C VAL A 40 -2.67 -14.24 -25.52
N PRO A 41 -3.79 -14.69 -24.94
CA PRO A 41 -4.47 -15.92 -25.37
C PRO A 41 -4.88 -15.84 -26.84
N THR A 42 -5.08 -16.98 -27.49
CA THR A 42 -5.58 -16.96 -28.87
C THR A 42 -7.01 -16.42 -28.90
N LEU A 43 -7.38 -15.84 -30.05
CA LEU A 43 -8.73 -15.33 -30.28
C LEU A 43 -9.78 -16.46 -30.12
N GLN A 44 -9.49 -17.64 -30.69
CA GLN A 44 -10.37 -18.80 -30.61
C GLN A 44 -10.57 -19.28 -29.16
N GLU A 45 -9.49 -19.48 -28.40
CA GLU A 45 -9.58 -19.92 -27.00
C GLU A 45 -10.38 -18.92 -26.14
N THR A 46 -10.21 -17.63 -26.40
CA THR A 46 -10.94 -16.57 -25.69
C THR A 46 -12.44 -16.63 -26.01
N CYS A 47 -12.80 -16.76 -27.29
CA CYS A 47 -14.18 -16.88 -27.74
C CYS A 47 -14.87 -18.15 -27.22
N ASP A 48 -14.18 -19.30 -27.25
CA ASP A 48 -14.71 -20.57 -26.74
C ASP A 48 -14.97 -20.49 -25.23
N LYS A 49 -14.04 -19.89 -24.48
CA LYS A 49 -14.19 -19.68 -23.04
C LYS A 49 -15.31 -18.70 -22.73
N TYR A 50 -15.45 -17.62 -23.52
CA TYR A 50 -16.55 -16.66 -23.39
C TYR A 50 -17.91 -17.35 -23.54
N LEU A 51 -18.13 -18.11 -24.63
CA LEU A 51 -19.37 -18.82 -24.85
C LEU A 51 -19.66 -19.83 -23.74
N LYS A 52 -18.63 -20.59 -23.29
CA LYS A 52 -18.77 -21.50 -22.15
C LYS A 52 -19.20 -20.78 -20.87
N SER A 53 -18.68 -19.58 -20.61
CA SER A 53 -19.04 -18.75 -19.46
C SER A 53 -20.45 -18.16 -19.55
N LEU A 54 -20.98 -17.95 -20.76
CA LEU A 54 -22.34 -17.45 -20.96
C LEU A 54 -23.44 -18.49 -20.77
N ARG A 55 -23.18 -19.76 -21.11
CA ARG A 55 -24.19 -20.84 -21.04
C ARG A 55 -25.02 -20.88 -19.76
N PRO A 56 -24.46 -20.75 -18.54
CA PRO A 56 -25.28 -20.76 -17.31
C PRO A 56 -26.03 -19.45 -17.03
N LEU A 57 -25.79 -18.39 -17.80
CA LEU A 57 -26.32 -17.04 -17.57
C LEU A 57 -27.38 -16.61 -18.61
N CYS A 58 -27.43 -17.29 -19.75
CA CYS A 58 -28.25 -16.91 -20.90
C CYS A 58 -29.39 -17.89 -21.14
N THR A 59 -30.50 -17.38 -21.67
CA THR A 59 -31.51 -18.21 -22.34
C THR A 59 -30.97 -18.78 -23.65
N GLU A 60 -31.59 -19.82 -24.19
CA GLU A 60 -31.19 -20.42 -25.47
C GLU A 60 -31.15 -19.39 -26.62
N ALA A 61 -32.16 -18.51 -26.71
CA ALA A 61 -32.21 -17.48 -27.74
C ALA A 61 -31.07 -16.44 -27.61
N GLU A 62 -30.69 -16.06 -26.38
CA GLU A 62 -29.55 -15.17 -26.12
C GLU A 62 -28.22 -15.86 -26.42
N MET A 63 -28.14 -17.17 -26.14
CA MET A 63 -26.98 -18.00 -26.44
C MET A 63 -26.77 -18.10 -27.96
N GLU A 64 -27.81 -18.42 -28.74
CA GLU A 64 -27.75 -18.46 -30.21
C GLU A 64 -27.27 -17.13 -30.80
N LYS A 65 -27.81 -16.00 -30.30
CA LYS A 65 -27.36 -14.66 -30.72
C LYS A 65 -25.89 -14.43 -30.42
N SER A 66 -25.42 -14.88 -29.26
CA SER A 66 -24.02 -14.74 -28.84
C SER A 66 -23.09 -15.62 -29.69
N GLU A 67 -23.51 -16.85 -30.01
CA GLU A 67 -22.78 -17.76 -30.89
C GLU A 67 -22.63 -17.18 -32.30
N GLN A 68 -23.71 -16.60 -32.87
CA GLN A 68 -23.65 -15.91 -34.16
C GLN A 68 -22.70 -14.71 -34.14
N ALA A 69 -22.73 -13.90 -33.08
CA ALA A 69 -21.83 -12.76 -32.93
C ALA A 69 -20.35 -13.20 -32.85
N VAL A 70 -20.07 -14.29 -32.13
CA VAL A 70 -18.72 -14.87 -32.04
C VAL A 70 -18.26 -15.43 -33.38
N GLN A 71 -19.13 -16.12 -34.12
CA GLN A 71 -18.81 -16.61 -35.46
C GLN A 71 -18.46 -15.47 -36.41
N GLU A 72 -19.21 -14.36 -36.38
CA GLU A 72 -18.89 -13.16 -37.17
C GLU A 72 -17.54 -12.55 -36.77
N PHE A 73 -17.29 -12.45 -35.46
CA PHE A 73 -16.06 -11.88 -34.92
C PHE A 73 -14.81 -12.69 -35.30
N LEU A 74 -14.95 -14.00 -35.44
CA LEU A 74 -13.89 -14.95 -35.79
C LEU A 74 -13.67 -15.12 -37.31
N LYS A 75 -14.47 -14.47 -38.17
CA LYS A 75 -14.31 -14.61 -39.63
C LYS A 75 -12.90 -14.20 -40.08
N PRO A 76 -12.28 -14.94 -41.02
CA PRO A 76 -11.03 -14.52 -41.64
C PRO A 76 -11.16 -13.14 -42.28
N GLY A 77 -10.21 -12.23 -41.99
CA GLY A 77 -10.26 -10.83 -42.39
C GLY A 77 -11.30 -9.98 -41.63
N GLY A 78 -11.94 -10.55 -40.60
CA GLY A 78 -12.91 -9.88 -39.75
C GLY A 78 -12.30 -8.97 -38.69
N VAL A 79 -13.16 -8.31 -37.92
CA VAL A 79 -12.73 -7.33 -36.90
C VAL A 79 -11.92 -8.00 -35.79
N GLY A 80 -12.27 -9.22 -35.37
CA GLY A 80 -11.56 -9.91 -34.29
C GLY A 80 -10.10 -10.22 -34.63
N GLU A 81 -9.81 -10.63 -35.87
CA GLU A 81 -8.44 -10.90 -36.33
C GLU A 81 -7.58 -9.61 -36.31
N GLU A 82 -8.11 -8.50 -36.80
CA GLU A 82 -7.39 -7.22 -36.79
C GLU A 82 -7.16 -6.71 -35.36
N LEU A 83 -8.13 -6.85 -34.45
CA LEU A 83 -7.96 -6.49 -33.04
C LEU A 83 -6.92 -7.37 -32.34
N GLN A 84 -6.95 -8.70 -32.58
CA GLN A 84 -5.96 -9.63 -32.04
C GLN A 84 -4.55 -9.29 -32.56
N ARG A 85 -4.42 -8.96 -33.85
CA ARG A 85 -3.14 -8.55 -34.44
C ARG A 85 -2.58 -7.29 -33.77
N ARG A 86 -3.42 -6.28 -33.53
CA ARG A 86 -3.02 -5.06 -32.80
C ARG A 86 -2.63 -5.35 -31.35
N LEU A 87 -3.36 -6.24 -30.69
CA LEU A 87 -3.07 -6.65 -29.31
C LEU A 87 -1.73 -7.37 -29.20
N LEU A 88 -1.45 -8.30 -30.11
CA LEU A 88 -0.15 -8.99 -30.21
C LEU A 88 0.99 -8.01 -30.49
N ALA A 89 0.79 -7.06 -31.42
CA ALA A 89 1.78 -6.02 -31.69
C ALA A 89 2.07 -5.16 -30.45
N ARG A 90 1.05 -4.81 -29.66
CA ARG A 90 1.21 -4.11 -28.37
C ARG A 90 2.00 -4.94 -27.37
N ALA A 91 1.72 -6.23 -27.24
CA ALA A 91 2.43 -7.13 -26.31
C ALA A 91 3.90 -7.36 -26.70
N GLN A 92 4.21 -7.29 -28.00
CA GLN A 92 5.56 -7.42 -28.54
C GLN A 92 6.35 -6.11 -28.52
N ASP A 93 5.73 -4.96 -28.28
CA ASP A 93 6.45 -3.68 -28.19
C ASP A 93 7.48 -3.74 -27.04
N PRO A 94 8.77 -3.51 -27.30
CA PRO A 94 9.80 -3.53 -26.26
C PRO A 94 9.60 -2.45 -25.20
N LYS A 95 8.85 -1.38 -25.49
CA LYS A 95 8.53 -0.30 -24.54
C LYS A 95 7.39 -0.66 -23.58
N ILE A 96 6.69 -1.77 -23.82
CA ILE A 96 5.55 -2.21 -23.04
C ILE A 96 5.92 -3.50 -22.32
N THR A 97 6.08 -3.43 -21.00
CA THR A 97 6.38 -4.60 -20.16
C THR A 97 5.17 -5.52 -20.03
N ASN A 98 3.99 -4.93 -19.82
CA ASN A 98 2.71 -5.62 -19.68
C ASN A 98 1.66 -4.91 -20.54
N TRP A 99 1.11 -5.61 -21.52
CA TRP A 99 0.17 -5.03 -22.49
C TRP A 99 -1.13 -4.54 -21.86
N LEU A 100 -1.52 -5.13 -20.73
CA LEU A 100 -2.80 -4.87 -20.06
C LEU A 100 -2.72 -3.79 -18.98
N GLN A 101 -1.55 -3.63 -18.33
CA GLN A 101 -1.43 -2.83 -17.10
C GLN A 101 -1.98 -1.41 -17.24
N GLU A 102 -1.57 -0.65 -18.27
CA GLU A 102 -2.04 0.72 -18.49
C GLU A 102 -3.55 0.78 -18.72
N TRP A 103 -4.10 -0.15 -19.50
CA TRP A 103 -5.54 -0.22 -19.77
C TRP A 103 -6.33 -0.63 -18.53
N TRP A 104 -5.81 -1.55 -17.73
CA TRP A 104 -6.43 -1.96 -16.48
C TRP A 104 -6.42 -0.83 -15.46
N ASP A 105 -5.28 -0.16 -15.27
CA ASP A 105 -5.16 1.00 -14.38
C ASP A 105 -6.16 2.10 -14.76
N GLU A 106 -6.30 2.40 -16.06
CA GLU A 106 -7.24 3.41 -16.55
C GLU A 106 -8.70 2.97 -16.43
N LEU A 107 -9.06 1.79 -16.96
CA LEU A 107 -10.46 1.37 -17.06
C LEU A 107 -11.05 0.90 -15.73
N ALA A 108 -10.26 0.20 -14.90
CA ALA A 108 -10.75 -0.38 -13.65
C ALA A 108 -10.67 0.61 -12.48
N TYR A 109 -9.72 1.56 -12.50
CA TYR A 109 -9.41 2.36 -11.32
C TYR A 109 -9.42 3.87 -11.57
N PHE A 110 -8.52 4.40 -12.39
CA PHE A 110 -8.30 5.85 -12.46
C PHE A 110 -9.37 6.60 -13.27
N GLY A 111 -9.82 5.99 -14.36
CA GLY A 111 -10.95 6.46 -15.17
C GLY A 111 -12.31 6.14 -14.55
N TYR A 112 -12.37 5.28 -13.54
CA TYR A 112 -13.60 5.02 -12.78
C TYR A 112 -13.90 6.20 -11.84
N ARG A 113 -15.09 6.82 -12.02
CA ARG A 113 -15.42 8.11 -11.39
C ARG A 113 -16.34 8.02 -10.19
N ASP A 114 -16.90 6.85 -9.89
CA ASP A 114 -17.67 6.65 -8.66
C ASP A 114 -16.75 6.70 -7.43
N PRO A 115 -17.30 6.90 -6.22
CA PRO A 115 -16.54 6.86 -4.98
C PRO A 115 -15.62 5.64 -4.86
N VAL A 116 -14.40 5.84 -4.32
CA VAL A 116 -13.50 4.70 -4.07
C VAL A 116 -13.99 3.84 -2.91
N VAL A 117 -14.56 4.45 -1.88
CA VAL A 117 -15.18 3.72 -0.76
C VAL A 117 -16.41 2.95 -1.27
N VAL A 118 -16.67 1.76 -0.72
CA VAL A 118 -17.71 0.80 -1.17
C VAL A 118 -17.40 0.13 -2.50
N TYR A 119 -17.10 0.89 -3.56
CA TYR A 119 -17.02 0.36 -4.91
C TYR A 119 -15.65 -0.20 -5.29
N VAL A 120 -14.58 0.28 -4.64
CA VAL A 120 -13.20 0.02 -5.07
C VAL A 120 -12.31 -0.44 -3.91
N SER A 121 -12.28 0.33 -2.81
CA SER A 121 -11.44 0.04 -1.63
C SER A 121 -11.83 -1.28 -0.98
N TYR A 122 -10.82 -2.03 -0.51
CA TYR A 122 -10.99 -3.26 0.25
C TYR A 122 -10.62 -3.06 1.71
N PHE A 123 -11.13 -3.93 2.58
CA PHE A 123 -10.85 -3.88 4.01
C PHE A 123 -10.62 -5.29 4.57
N PHE A 124 -10.00 -5.36 5.73
CA PHE A 124 -9.99 -6.56 6.57
C PHE A 124 -9.88 -6.20 8.04
N ALA A 125 -10.41 -7.09 8.88
CA ALA A 125 -10.26 -7.02 10.32
C ALA A 125 -8.98 -7.76 10.75
N PHE A 126 -8.28 -7.23 11.75
CA PHE A 126 -7.20 -7.96 12.42
C PHE A 126 -7.74 -8.82 13.55
N ASN A 127 -7.01 -9.89 13.89
CA ASN A 127 -7.31 -10.64 15.11
C ASN A 127 -7.12 -9.76 16.35
N ASP A 128 -7.92 -10.04 17.37
CA ASP A 128 -7.80 -9.39 18.67
C ASP A 128 -6.40 -9.61 19.29
N ASP A 129 -5.94 -8.62 20.03
CA ASP A 129 -4.64 -8.63 20.70
C ASP A 129 -4.79 -8.28 22.17
N ARG A 130 -4.95 -9.34 22.96
CA ARG A 130 -5.25 -9.23 24.39
C ARG A 130 -4.11 -8.58 25.18
N ALA A 131 -2.88 -8.57 24.65
CA ALA A 131 -1.73 -7.95 25.32
C ALA A 131 -1.74 -6.42 25.20
N ARG A 132 -2.44 -5.86 24.19
CA ARG A 132 -2.50 -4.42 23.92
C ARG A 132 -3.95 -4.02 23.65
N SER A 133 -4.74 -4.05 24.71
CA SER A 133 -6.16 -3.69 24.68
C SER A 133 -6.41 -2.18 24.61
N SER A 134 -5.41 -1.34 24.90
CA SER A 134 -5.56 0.11 24.73
C SER A 134 -5.38 0.50 23.26
N PRO A 135 -6.17 1.46 22.75
CA PRO A 135 -6.06 1.93 21.36
C PRO A 135 -4.67 2.50 21.06
N ALA A 136 -4.06 3.23 22.01
CA ALA A 136 -2.72 3.78 21.84
C ALA A 136 -1.65 2.69 21.72
N ALA A 137 -1.66 1.68 22.60
CA ALA A 137 -0.67 0.59 22.55
C ALA A 137 -0.86 -0.28 21.30
N ARG A 138 -2.12 -0.50 20.89
CA ARG A 138 -2.43 -1.23 19.65
C ARG A 138 -1.94 -0.48 18.41
N ALA A 139 -2.24 0.81 18.33
CA ALA A 139 -1.78 1.67 17.23
C ALA A 139 -0.25 1.75 17.18
N ALA A 140 0.43 1.85 18.33
CA ALA A 140 1.89 1.87 18.39
C ALA A 140 2.51 0.56 17.89
N ALA A 141 1.99 -0.60 18.31
CA ALA A 141 2.49 -1.89 17.86
C ALA A 141 2.30 -2.09 16.35
N ILE A 142 1.14 -1.72 15.80
CA ILE A 142 0.87 -1.78 14.36
C ILE A 142 1.82 -0.83 13.60
N THR A 143 2.00 0.40 14.09
CA THR A 143 2.89 1.41 13.49
C THR A 143 4.35 0.91 13.46
N THR A 144 4.85 0.37 14.58
CA THR A 144 6.20 -0.21 14.65
C THR A 144 6.36 -1.36 13.66
N ALA A 145 5.37 -2.26 13.58
CA ALA A 145 5.40 -3.39 12.66
C ALA A 145 5.37 -2.93 11.19
N ALA A 146 4.50 -1.99 10.84
CA ALA A 146 4.40 -1.41 9.51
C ALA A 146 5.70 -0.70 9.10
N MET A 147 6.37 0.00 10.03
CA MET A 147 7.65 0.64 9.76
C MET A 147 8.80 -0.34 9.54
N LYS A 148 8.80 -1.49 10.24
CA LYS A 148 9.74 -2.58 9.95
C LYS A 148 9.50 -3.15 8.55
N PHE A 149 8.25 -3.33 8.15
CA PHE A 149 7.93 -3.80 6.82
C PHE A 149 8.31 -2.76 5.73
N ARG A 150 8.06 -1.48 5.99
CA ARG A 150 8.48 -0.38 5.11
C ARG A 150 9.98 -0.40 4.85
N GLU A 151 10.79 -0.64 5.87
CA GLU A 151 12.25 -0.74 5.69
C GLU A 151 12.61 -1.81 4.67
N LEU A 152 12.02 -3.01 4.79
CA LEU A 152 12.25 -4.10 3.84
C LEU A 152 11.83 -3.72 2.42
N VAL A 153 10.72 -3.00 2.26
CA VAL A 153 10.21 -2.57 0.96
C VAL A 153 11.09 -1.46 0.35
N VAL A 154 11.36 -0.40 1.11
CA VAL A 154 12.10 0.78 0.63
C VAL A 154 13.57 0.45 0.33
N ASN A 155 14.16 -0.48 1.08
CA ASN A 155 15.53 -0.93 0.85
C ASN A 155 15.63 -2.12 -0.13
N TYR A 156 14.51 -2.59 -0.69
CA TYR A 156 14.43 -3.78 -1.55
C TYR A 156 14.95 -5.08 -0.90
N GLU A 157 14.86 -5.17 0.43
CA GLU A 157 15.32 -6.31 1.24
C GLU A 157 14.24 -7.36 1.52
N LEU A 158 12.98 -7.07 1.19
CA LEU A 158 11.88 -8.03 1.29
C LEU A 158 12.19 -9.29 0.46
N GLN A 159 11.85 -10.48 0.96
CA GLN A 159 12.07 -11.69 0.17
C GLN A 159 11.04 -11.80 -0.97
N PRO A 160 11.41 -12.34 -2.14
CA PRO A 160 10.47 -12.57 -3.24
C PRO A 160 9.25 -13.37 -2.80
N GLU A 161 8.11 -13.01 -3.35
CA GLU A 161 6.89 -13.78 -3.17
C GLU A 161 6.71 -14.82 -4.27
N TYR A 162 6.02 -15.89 -3.92
CA TYR A 162 5.78 -17.03 -4.81
C TYR A 162 4.32 -17.43 -4.78
N ALA A 163 3.77 -17.74 -5.95
CA ALA A 163 2.53 -18.49 -6.08
C ALA A 163 2.89 -19.93 -6.46
N LYS A 164 2.66 -20.87 -5.53
CA LYS A 164 3.21 -22.23 -5.62
C LYS A 164 4.74 -22.16 -5.70
N SER A 165 5.33 -22.49 -6.84
CA SER A 165 6.78 -22.48 -7.07
C SER A 165 7.25 -21.36 -7.99
N GLU A 166 6.33 -20.53 -8.50
CA GLU A 166 6.64 -19.47 -9.46
C GLU A 166 6.76 -18.12 -8.74
N PRO A 167 7.80 -17.32 -9.01
CA PRO A 167 7.94 -15.99 -8.44
C PRO A 167 6.85 -15.05 -8.95
N LEU A 168 6.45 -14.11 -8.09
CA LEU A 168 5.49 -13.06 -8.42
C LEU A 168 6.20 -11.73 -8.67
N SER A 169 5.60 -10.89 -9.50
CA SER A 169 6.03 -9.49 -9.65
C SER A 169 5.86 -8.75 -8.33
N MET A 170 6.90 -8.02 -7.96
CA MET A 170 6.97 -7.21 -6.75
C MET A 170 6.91 -5.70 -7.08
N ASP A 171 6.70 -5.32 -8.35
CA ASP A 171 6.68 -3.92 -8.81
C ASP A 171 5.62 -3.06 -8.11
N SER A 172 4.47 -3.65 -7.76
CA SER A 172 3.36 -2.93 -7.11
C SER A 172 3.70 -2.39 -5.72
N TYR A 173 4.71 -2.94 -5.04
CA TYR A 173 5.12 -2.50 -3.71
C TYR A 173 5.65 -1.06 -3.65
N LYS A 174 6.09 -0.49 -4.78
CA LYS A 174 6.52 0.92 -4.83
C LYS A 174 5.38 1.91 -4.53
N TRP A 175 4.13 1.47 -4.63
CA TRP A 175 2.93 2.24 -4.33
C TRP A 175 2.40 1.98 -2.91
N MET A 176 3.12 1.19 -2.11
CA MET A 176 2.63 0.79 -0.80
C MET A 176 2.73 1.91 0.23
N PHE A 177 3.95 2.38 0.48
CA PHE A 177 4.23 3.42 1.47
C PHE A 177 4.44 4.77 0.80
N ASN A 178 4.15 5.84 1.52
CA ASN A 178 4.36 7.20 1.00
C ASN A 178 3.66 7.39 -0.36
N ALA A 179 2.47 6.81 -0.53
CA ALA A 179 1.70 6.92 -1.77
C ALA A 179 0.29 7.41 -1.49
N CYS A 180 -0.31 8.06 -2.48
CA CYS A 180 -1.66 8.57 -2.41
C CYS A 180 -2.26 8.67 -3.82
N ARG A 181 -3.53 8.33 -3.95
CA ARG A 181 -4.32 8.65 -5.14
C ARG A 181 -4.64 10.14 -5.17
N TYR A 182 -4.62 10.73 -6.35
CA TYR A 182 -4.93 12.13 -6.60
C TYR A 182 -6.17 12.23 -7.48
N PRO A 183 -7.21 12.97 -7.06
CA PRO A 183 -8.37 13.20 -7.89
C PRO A 183 -8.00 14.12 -9.06
N LYS A 184 -8.32 13.70 -10.28
CA LYS A 184 -8.10 14.50 -11.49
C LYS A 184 -9.10 14.12 -12.58
N LYS A 185 -9.49 15.10 -13.39
CA LYS A 185 -10.31 14.91 -14.59
C LYS A 185 -9.43 14.73 -15.84
N PRO A 186 -9.80 13.84 -16.79
CA PRO A 186 -10.90 12.86 -16.71
C PRO A 186 -10.54 11.62 -15.90
N SER A 187 -9.27 11.43 -15.55
CA SER A 187 -8.75 10.26 -14.87
C SER A 187 -7.84 10.69 -13.72
N ASP A 188 -7.98 9.98 -12.60
CA ASP A 188 -7.14 10.13 -11.42
C ASP A 188 -5.71 9.70 -11.74
N PHE A 189 -4.80 9.87 -10.80
CA PHE A 189 -3.46 9.29 -10.89
C PHE A 189 -2.93 9.02 -9.50
N GLU A 190 -1.90 8.20 -9.40
CA GLU A 190 -1.21 7.94 -8.14
C GLU A 190 0.11 8.71 -8.08
N ALA A 191 0.46 9.19 -6.90
CA ALA A 191 1.75 9.78 -6.62
C ALA A 191 2.42 9.05 -5.45
N ALA A 192 3.68 8.70 -5.64
CA ALA A 192 4.58 8.28 -4.58
C ALA A 192 5.50 9.43 -4.18
N PHE A 193 5.84 9.49 -2.91
CA PHE A 193 6.71 10.51 -2.31
C PHE A 193 8.01 9.87 -1.86
N ASP A 194 9.09 10.65 -1.92
CA ASP A 194 10.41 10.18 -1.56
C ASP A 194 10.44 9.69 -0.08
N PRO A 195 10.71 8.39 0.15
CA PRO A 195 10.69 7.82 1.49
C PRO A 195 11.84 8.31 2.37
N SER A 196 12.91 8.87 1.79
CA SER A 196 14.04 9.40 2.56
C SER A 196 13.69 10.72 3.27
N SER A 197 12.80 11.52 2.67
CA SER A 197 12.38 12.82 3.19
C SER A 197 10.99 12.83 3.85
N ASN A 198 10.19 11.77 3.70
CA ASN A 198 8.84 11.66 4.25
C ASN A 198 8.73 10.48 5.24
N ASN A 199 9.06 10.74 6.50
CA ASN A 199 9.08 9.72 7.56
C ASN A 199 8.03 9.96 8.66
N HIS A 200 7.03 10.80 8.40
CA HIS A 200 5.92 11.09 9.31
C HIS A 200 4.71 10.21 9.06
N VAL A 201 3.92 10.01 10.11
CA VAL A 201 2.59 9.38 10.03
C VAL A 201 1.50 10.44 10.17
N ALA A 202 0.45 10.33 9.37
CA ALA A 202 -0.76 11.11 9.55
C ALA A 202 -1.75 10.32 10.42
N VAL A 203 -2.39 10.99 11.38
CA VAL A 203 -3.30 10.37 12.34
C VAL A 203 -4.63 11.09 12.32
N MET A 204 -5.73 10.34 12.27
CA MET A 204 -7.08 10.87 12.33
C MET A 204 -7.77 10.41 13.61
N ARG A 205 -8.24 11.36 14.42
CA ARG A 205 -9.08 11.08 15.59
C ARG A 205 -10.21 12.08 15.62
N LYS A 206 -11.46 11.61 15.68
CA LYS A 206 -12.65 12.47 15.75
C LYS A 206 -12.65 13.55 14.66
N ASN A 207 -12.30 13.18 13.43
CA ASN A 207 -12.21 14.03 12.24
C ASN A 207 -11.08 15.08 12.25
N LYS A 208 -10.21 15.07 13.28
CA LYS A 208 -9.08 15.98 13.38
C LYS A 208 -7.82 15.26 12.89
N PHE A 209 -7.02 15.97 12.10
CA PHE A 209 -5.74 15.46 11.60
C PHE A 209 -4.60 15.88 12.54
N TYR A 210 -3.74 14.93 12.84
CA TYR A 210 -2.50 15.09 13.57
C TYR A 210 -1.36 14.46 12.76
N THR A 211 -0.13 14.80 13.10
CA THR A 211 1.05 14.21 12.49
C THR A 211 2.19 14.20 13.49
N PHE A 212 3.07 13.21 13.38
CA PHE A 212 4.35 13.21 14.07
C PHE A 212 5.38 12.42 13.26
N ASP A 213 6.65 12.75 13.44
CA ASP A 213 7.76 12.07 12.77
C ASP A 213 8.05 10.73 13.45
N LEU A 214 8.26 9.68 12.65
CA LEU A 214 8.63 8.35 13.14
C LEU A 214 10.15 8.17 13.24
N ILE A 215 10.92 9.15 12.74
CA ILE A 215 12.37 9.20 12.80
C ILE A 215 12.78 10.56 13.36
N HIS A 216 13.58 10.55 14.43
CA HIS A 216 14.15 11.74 15.05
C HIS A 216 15.67 11.56 15.12
N ASP A 217 16.44 12.55 14.64
CA ASP A 217 17.91 12.50 14.57
C ASP A 217 18.48 11.20 13.97
N GLY A 218 17.84 10.73 12.90
CA GLY A 218 18.22 9.50 12.18
C GLY A 218 17.87 8.20 12.92
N LYS A 219 17.23 8.26 14.08
CA LYS A 219 16.79 7.09 14.84
C LYS A 219 15.28 6.94 14.79
N ARG A 220 14.81 5.71 14.63
CA ARG A 220 13.37 5.42 14.73
C ARG A 220 12.90 5.59 16.17
N LEU A 221 11.71 6.15 16.33
CA LEU A 221 11.03 6.13 17.61
C LEU A 221 10.80 4.68 18.06
N SER A 222 11.01 4.41 19.34
CA SER A 222 10.64 3.16 19.98
C SER A 222 9.11 3.01 20.03
N THR A 223 8.62 1.77 20.19
CA THR A 223 7.18 1.53 20.35
C THR A 223 6.58 2.32 21.52
N ALA A 224 7.33 2.49 22.61
CA ALA A 224 6.87 3.24 23.78
C ALA A 224 6.74 4.75 23.49
N GLU A 225 7.68 5.32 22.73
CA GLU A 225 7.61 6.72 22.29
C GLU A 225 6.45 6.94 21.32
N ILE A 226 6.22 6.01 20.39
CA ILE A 226 5.07 6.04 19.47
C ILE A 226 3.75 5.94 20.25
N GLU A 227 3.66 5.06 21.25
CA GLU A 227 2.48 4.94 22.11
C GLU A 227 2.18 6.25 22.83
N GLU A 228 3.21 6.92 23.34
CA GLU A 228 3.09 8.22 23.99
C GLU A 228 2.59 9.31 23.02
N GLN A 229 3.03 9.30 21.76
CA GLN A 229 2.46 10.20 20.74
C GLN A 229 0.96 9.94 20.52
N TYR A 230 0.55 8.67 20.43
CA TYR A 230 -0.86 8.33 20.27
C TYR A 230 -1.72 8.71 21.49
N LYS A 231 -1.21 8.54 22.72
CA LYS A 231 -1.90 9.01 23.94
C LYS A 231 -2.14 10.52 23.88
N ARG A 232 -1.10 11.30 23.58
CA ARG A 232 -1.21 12.76 23.43
C ARG A 232 -2.23 13.17 22.38
N ILE A 233 -2.28 12.45 21.25
CA ILE A 233 -3.27 12.71 20.19
C ILE A 233 -4.69 12.41 20.66
N ILE A 234 -4.91 11.28 21.34
CA ILE A 234 -6.22 10.91 21.89
C ILE A 234 -6.69 11.98 22.89
N ASP A 235 -5.80 12.41 23.78
CA ASP A 235 -6.09 13.45 24.78
C ASP A 235 -6.37 14.81 24.11
N ALA A 236 -5.53 15.23 23.16
CA ALA A 236 -5.68 16.48 22.43
C ALA A 236 -6.96 16.54 21.56
N ALA A 237 -7.41 15.39 21.05
CA ALA A 237 -8.67 15.32 20.32
C ALA A 237 -9.89 15.64 21.19
N GLY A 238 -9.80 15.39 22.50
CA GLY A 238 -10.85 15.67 23.46
C GLY A 238 -12.18 15.00 23.09
N GLN A 239 -13.29 15.64 23.43
CA GLN A 239 -14.62 15.06 23.21
C GLN A 239 -15.32 15.50 21.91
N SER A 240 -14.93 16.65 21.34
CA SER A 240 -15.57 17.20 20.14
C SER A 240 -15.03 16.61 18.84
N LYS A 241 -15.93 16.35 17.89
CA LYS A 241 -15.55 16.04 16.51
C LYS A 241 -15.22 17.32 15.74
N GLY A 242 -14.13 17.29 14.99
CA GLY A 242 -13.77 18.35 14.04
C GLY A 242 -14.63 18.29 12.77
N VAL A 243 -14.40 19.25 11.87
CA VAL A 243 -14.96 19.22 10.51
C VAL A 243 -14.42 17.99 9.78
N ALA A 244 -15.31 17.21 9.17
CA ALA A 244 -14.98 15.96 8.50
C ALA A 244 -14.31 16.18 7.13
N ILE A 245 -13.16 16.85 7.07
CA ILE A 245 -12.44 17.12 5.81
C ILE A 245 -12.10 15.82 5.07
N GLY A 246 -11.79 14.75 5.79
CA GLY A 246 -11.51 13.44 5.21
C GLY A 246 -12.68 12.86 4.39
N SER A 247 -13.93 13.19 4.75
CA SER A 247 -15.12 12.72 4.03
C SER A 247 -15.20 13.20 2.59
N LEU A 248 -14.49 14.28 2.22
CA LEU A 248 -14.41 14.74 0.84
C LEU A 248 -13.76 13.71 -0.09
N THR A 249 -12.90 12.84 0.44
CA THR A 249 -12.26 11.75 -0.32
C THR A 249 -13.21 10.57 -0.60
N ALA A 250 -14.39 10.56 0.03
CA ALA A 250 -15.44 9.57 -0.17
C ALA A 250 -16.42 9.95 -1.29
N ASP A 251 -16.28 11.15 -1.86
CA ASP A 251 -17.21 11.64 -2.88
C ASP A 251 -16.89 11.04 -4.27
N ASN A 252 -17.80 11.25 -5.21
CA ASN A 252 -17.54 11.02 -6.63
C ASN A 252 -16.23 11.73 -7.03
N ARG A 253 -15.40 11.08 -7.86
CA ARG A 253 -14.03 11.52 -8.13
C ARG A 253 -13.96 12.88 -8.83
N ASP A 254 -14.95 13.22 -9.65
CA ASP A 254 -15.04 14.52 -10.31
C ASP A 254 -15.46 15.63 -9.34
N ILE A 255 -16.42 15.33 -8.46
CA ILE A 255 -16.85 16.24 -7.40
C ILE A 255 -15.69 16.48 -6.42
N TRP A 256 -14.98 15.41 -6.04
CA TRP A 256 -13.79 15.52 -5.20
C TRP A 256 -12.67 16.31 -5.89
N THR A 257 -12.44 16.12 -7.20
CA THR A 257 -11.48 16.93 -7.97
C THR A 257 -11.76 18.43 -7.81
N ASP A 258 -13.02 18.84 -7.97
CA ASP A 258 -13.41 20.25 -7.86
C ASP A 258 -13.36 20.74 -6.40
N ASN A 259 -13.80 19.92 -5.45
CA ASN A 259 -13.81 20.27 -4.03
C ASN A 259 -12.39 20.31 -3.44
N ARG A 260 -11.44 19.51 -3.94
CA ARG A 260 -10.03 19.58 -3.57
C ARG A 260 -9.43 20.93 -3.95
N ALA A 261 -9.75 21.44 -5.14
CA ALA A 261 -9.32 22.77 -5.57
C ALA A 261 -9.90 23.87 -4.67
N LYS A 262 -11.19 23.78 -4.33
CA LYS A 262 -11.83 24.71 -3.38
C LYS A 262 -11.18 24.63 -1.99
N LEU A 263 -10.91 23.42 -1.49
CA LEU A 263 -10.25 23.20 -0.20
C LEU A 263 -8.87 23.86 -0.17
N ILE A 264 -8.08 23.67 -1.22
CA ILE A 264 -6.75 24.30 -1.34
C ILE A 264 -6.87 25.84 -1.33
N ASN A 265 -7.83 26.40 -2.07
CA ASN A 265 -8.02 27.84 -2.19
C ASN A 265 -8.68 28.48 -0.96
N ALA A 266 -9.33 27.71 -0.09
CA ALA A 266 -10.01 28.21 1.11
C ALA A 266 -9.06 28.72 2.20
N GLY A 267 -7.76 28.39 2.14
CA GLY A 267 -6.80 28.88 3.13
C GLY A 267 -5.36 28.75 2.66
N PRO A 268 -4.48 29.72 2.99
CA PRO A 268 -3.11 29.78 2.46
C PRO A 268 -2.22 28.61 2.90
N LYS A 269 -2.62 27.86 3.95
CA LYS A 269 -1.88 26.70 4.47
C LYS A 269 -2.43 25.36 3.97
N ASN A 270 -3.60 25.33 3.33
CA ASN A 270 -4.32 24.09 3.05
C ASN A 270 -3.56 23.19 2.07
N ALA A 271 -2.94 23.76 1.04
CA ALA A 271 -2.07 23.01 0.13
C ALA A 271 -0.94 22.27 0.87
N LYS A 272 -0.27 22.95 1.80
CA LYS A 272 0.83 22.39 2.58
C LYS A 272 0.33 21.32 3.55
N LEU A 273 -0.79 21.58 4.24
CA LEU A 273 -1.38 20.62 5.19
C LEU A 273 -1.87 19.36 4.48
N LEU A 274 -2.47 19.49 3.29
CA LEU A 274 -2.90 18.37 2.49
C LEU A 274 -1.71 17.55 2.00
N ASN A 275 -0.63 18.21 1.54
CA ASN A 275 0.60 17.52 1.16
C ASN A 275 1.20 16.72 2.32
N ILE A 276 1.10 17.19 3.57
CA ILE A 276 1.57 16.43 4.75
C ILE A 276 0.77 15.12 4.89
N ILE A 277 -0.55 15.14 4.67
CA ILE A 277 -1.39 13.92 4.72
C ILE A 277 -1.04 13.00 3.54
N GLU A 278 -0.97 13.56 2.33
CA GLU A 278 -0.71 12.81 1.10
C GLU A 278 0.68 12.14 1.13
N SER A 279 1.71 12.83 1.64
CA SER A 279 3.08 12.33 1.68
C SER A 279 3.43 11.44 2.89
N ALA A 280 2.55 11.36 3.88
CA ALA A 280 2.74 10.52 5.07
C ALA A 280 3.02 9.06 4.68
N VAL A 281 3.72 8.34 5.55
CA VAL A 281 4.06 6.93 5.32
C VAL A 281 2.79 6.08 5.10
N PHE A 282 1.81 6.28 5.97
CA PHE A 282 0.44 5.77 5.91
C PHE A 282 -0.44 6.65 6.81
N VAL A 283 -1.74 6.38 6.86
CA VAL A 283 -2.67 7.03 7.81
C VAL A 283 -3.07 6.04 8.91
N VAL A 284 -3.17 6.52 10.15
CA VAL A 284 -3.76 5.77 11.27
C VAL A 284 -5.05 6.45 11.71
N CYS A 285 -6.17 5.74 11.65
CA CYS A 285 -7.47 6.21 12.09
C CYS A 285 -7.76 5.64 13.49
N LEU A 286 -7.69 6.51 14.49
CA LEU A 286 -8.09 6.20 15.87
C LEU A 286 -9.59 6.48 16.00
N ASP A 287 -10.42 5.45 15.88
CA ASP A 287 -11.88 5.58 15.91
C ASP A 287 -12.44 5.53 17.32
N ASP A 288 -13.45 6.35 17.58
CA ASP A 288 -14.17 6.41 18.87
C ASP A 288 -15.32 5.40 18.97
N ALA A 289 -15.44 4.51 17.99
CA ALA A 289 -16.36 3.37 18.01
C ALA A 289 -15.75 2.17 18.75
N THR A 290 -16.61 1.25 19.20
CA THR A 290 -16.22 0.03 19.92
C THR A 290 -16.96 -1.20 19.35
N PRO A 291 -16.69 -1.59 18.09
CA PRO A 291 -17.37 -2.73 17.47
C PRO A 291 -17.07 -4.03 18.24
N VAL A 292 -18.06 -4.89 18.42
CA VAL A 292 -17.94 -6.14 19.18
C VAL A 292 -18.05 -7.35 18.26
N THR A 293 -19.08 -7.36 17.40
CA THR A 293 -19.33 -8.48 16.48
C THR A 293 -18.44 -8.41 15.24
N VAL A 294 -18.35 -9.53 14.52
CA VAL A 294 -17.65 -9.58 13.23
C VAL A 294 -18.29 -8.62 12.23
N ASP A 295 -19.62 -8.52 12.21
CA ASP A 295 -20.36 -7.64 11.31
C ASP A 295 -20.11 -6.16 11.63
N GLU A 296 -20.17 -5.80 12.92
CA GLU A 296 -19.87 -4.43 13.37
C GLU A 296 -18.42 -4.04 13.02
N LEU A 297 -17.46 -4.93 13.28
CA LEU A 297 -16.06 -4.68 12.97
C LEU A 297 -15.83 -4.58 11.46
N SER A 298 -16.48 -5.43 10.68
CA SER A 298 -16.37 -5.43 9.22
C SER A 298 -16.93 -4.14 8.64
N HIS A 299 -18.13 -3.72 9.07
CA HIS A 299 -18.72 -2.46 8.65
C HIS A 299 -17.88 -1.25 9.07
N ALA A 300 -17.33 -1.28 10.30
CA ALA A 300 -16.46 -0.22 10.79
C ALA A 300 -15.14 -0.13 10.00
N CYS A 301 -14.60 -1.26 9.55
CA CYS A 301 -13.40 -1.28 8.70
C CYS A 301 -13.70 -0.85 7.26
N TRP A 302 -14.85 -1.25 6.72
CA TRP A 302 -15.25 -0.97 5.35
C TRP A 302 -15.52 0.51 5.11
N VAL A 303 -16.42 1.10 5.90
CA VAL A 303 -16.91 2.47 5.69
C VAL A 303 -16.80 3.33 6.95
N GLY A 304 -16.88 2.74 8.15
CA GLY A 304 -16.96 3.50 9.40
C GLY A 304 -18.18 4.42 9.41
N ASP A 305 -18.01 5.65 9.90
CA ASP A 305 -19.02 6.72 9.80
C ASP A 305 -18.79 7.64 8.57
N GLY A 306 -17.84 7.30 7.70
CA GLY A 306 -17.44 8.08 6.53
C GLY A 306 -16.64 9.34 6.83
N ARG A 307 -16.35 9.67 8.10
CA ARG A 307 -15.82 10.98 8.50
C ARG A 307 -14.37 10.94 8.99
N ASN A 308 -13.98 9.86 9.66
CA ASN A 308 -12.63 9.68 10.21
C ASN A 308 -11.73 8.83 9.30
N ARG A 309 -11.73 9.12 7.99
CA ARG A 309 -10.99 8.39 6.94
C ARG A 309 -10.38 9.35 5.93
N PHE A 310 -9.33 8.91 5.23
CA PHE A 310 -8.78 9.57 4.06
C PHE A 310 -8.61 8.53 2.95
N TYR A 311 -9.69 8.28 2.21
CA TYR A 311 -9.85 7.14 1.30
C TYR A 311 -8.87 7.11 0.12
N ASP A 312 -8.26 8.24 -0.21
CA ASP A 312 -7.22 8.32 -1.24
C ASP A 312 -5.88 7.74 -0.77
N LYS A 313 -5.70 7.52 0.54
CA LYS A 313 -4.44 7.00 1.08
C LYS A 313 -4.29 5.52 0.77
N SER A 314 -3.10 5.17 0.29
CA SER A 314 -2.70 3.82 -0.08
C SER A 314 -2.94 2.82 1.07
N LEU A 315 -2.47 3.15 2.28
CA LEU A 315 -2.62 2.35 3.50
C LEU A 315 -3.30 3.15 4.61
N GLN A 316 -4.38 2.60 5.18
CA GLN A 316 -5.03 3.11 6.38
C GLN A 316 -5.14 2.01 7.44
N PHE A 317 -4.50 2.20 8.59
CA PHE A 317 -4.66 1.32 9.75
C PHE A 317 -5.74 1.88 10.67
N LEU A 318 -6.70 1.05 11.01
CA LEU A 318 -7.86 1.44 11.81
C LEU A 318 -7.71 0.84 13.20
N VAL A 319 -7.87 1.66 14.25
CA VAL A 319 -7.81 1.22 15.64
C VAL A 319 -8.97 1.83 16.40
N PHE A 320 -9.79 0.97 17.01
CA PHE A 320 -11.02 1.31 17.72
C PHE A 320 -10.76 1.49 19.21
N ASP A 321 -11.63 2.20 19.93
CA ASP A 321 -11.45 2.51 21.36
C ASP A 321 -11.42 1.29 22.28
N ASN A 322 -11.94 0.15 21.81
CA ASN A 322 -11.86 -1.13 22.50
C ASN A 322 -10.62 -1.97 22.12
N GLY A 323 -9.65 -1.39 21.40
CA GLY A 323 -8.41 -2.04 20.99
C GLY A 323 -8.55 -2.98 19.79
N LYS A 324 -9.75 -3.17 19.25
CA LYS A 324 -9.91 -3.83 17.95
C LYS A 324 -9.25 -3.01 16.85
N ALA A 325 -8.85 -3.68 15.79
CA ALA A 325 -8.15 -3.03 14.70
C ALA A 325 -8.48 -3.69 13.37
N GLY A 326 -8.22 -2.95 12.31
CA GLY A 326 -8.33 -3.43 10.95
C GLY A 326 -7.57 -2.54 9.99
N PHE A 327 -7.90 -2.70 8.72
CA PHE A 327 -7.20 -2.05 7.64
C PHE A 327 -8.18 -1.69 6.53
N LEU A 328 -7.88 -0.59 5.86
CA LEU A 328 -8.55 -0.14 4.66
C LEU A 328 -7.47 0.24 3.64
N GLY A 329 -7.56 -0.33 2.44
CA GLY A 329 -6.59 -0.10 1.37
C GLY A 329 -7.25 0.42 0.10
N GLU A 330 -6.50 1.25 -0.62
CA GLU A 330 -6.82 1.62 -1.99
C GLU A 330 -6.38 0.50 -2.94
N VAL A 331 -7.27 0.11 -3.87
CA VAL A 331 -7.22 -1.17 -4.61
C VAL A 331 -6.00 -1.34 -5.50
N ARG A 332 -5.32 -0.26 -5.93
CA ARG A 332 -4.16 -0.40 -6.81
C ARG A 332 -3.01 -1.11 -6.11
N ILE A 333 -2.97 -1.04 -4.78
CA ILE A 333 -2.20 -1.97 -3.98
C ILE A 333 -2.98 -3.29 -3.94
N LEU A 334 -2.75 -4.12 -4.96
CA LEU A 334 -3.35 -5.44 -5.09
C LEU A 334 -3.15 -6.30 -3.83
N VAL A 335 -3.94 -7.38 -3.78
CA VAL A 335 -4.01 -8.37 -2.69
C VAL A 335 -2.64 -8.91 -2.26
N THR A 336 -1.67 -9.00 -3.16
CA THR A 336 -0.33 -9.57 -2.90
C THR A 336 0.50 -8.69 -1.95
N PRO A 337 0.81 -7.41 -2.26
CA PRO A 337 1.47 -6.52 -1.29
C PRO A 337 0.78 -6.44 0.07
N CYS A 338 -0.55 -6.41 0.07
CA CYS A 338 -1.32 -6.30 1.31
C CYS A 338 -1.39 -7.61 2.09
N GLY A 339 -1.43 -8.75 1.42
CA GLY A 339 -1.32 -10.07 2.04
C GLY A 339 0.05 -10.26 2.70
N GLY A 340 1.13 -9.90 2.00
CA GLY A 340 2.49 -9.90 2.52
C GLY A 340 2.65 -8.97 3.73
N CYS A 341 2.22 -7.71 3.60
CA CYS A 341 2.25 -6.73 4.68
C CYS A 341 1.40 -7.15 5.88
N ASN A 342 0.19 -7.64 5.67
CA ASN A 342 -0.69 -8.13 6.73
C ASN A 342 -0.05 -9.33 7.46
N SER A 343 0.50 -10.29 6.70
CA SER A 343 1.23 -11.44 7.28
C SER A 343 2.39 -10.96 8.16
N VAL A 344 3.17 -9.99 7.70
CA VAL A 344 4.28 -9.42 8.48
C VAL A 344 3.77 -8.63 9.68
N ILE A 345 2.75 -7.78 9.53
CA ILE A 345 2.18 -7.00 10.64
C ILE A 345 1.59 -7.93 11.70
N MET A 346 0.83 -8.95 11.33
CA MET A 346 0.26 -9.92 12.26
C MET A 346 1.35 -10.72 12.97
N LYS A 347 2.40 -11.16 12.27
CA LYS A 347 3.55 -11.82 12.89
C LYS A 347 4.31 -10.89 13.83
N LEU A 348 4.67 -9.69 13.37
CA LEU A 348 5.47 -8.73 14.13
C LEU A 348 4.73 -8.19 15.35
N THR A 349 3.43 -7.88 15.22
CA THR A 349 2.61 -7.50 16.39
C THR A 349 2.61 -8.63 17.41
N HIS A 350 2.42 -9.89 17.00
CA HIS A 350 2.56 -11.04 17.89
C HIS A 350 3.96 -11.12 18.53
N PHE A 351 5.05 -10.93 17.79
CA PHE A 351 6.40 -10.94 18.38
C PHE A 351 6.66 -9.79 19.35
N ILE A 352 6.16 -8.58 19.06
CA ILE A 352 6.23 -7.43 19.98
C ILE A 352 5.45 -7.75 21.29
N SER A 353 4.54 -8.74 21.31
CA SER A 353 3.83 -9.20 22.52
C SER A 353 4.60 -10.21 23.39
N THR A 354 5.70 -10.79 22.89
CA THR A 354 6.51 -11.72 23.68
C THR A 354 7.55 -10.97 24.53
N PRO A 355 7.66 -11.23 25.85
CA PRO A 355 8.59 -10.52 26.75
C PRO A 355 10.09 -10.59 26.39
N ALA A 356 10.46 -11.43 25.42
CA ALA A 356 11.86 -11.61 25.01
C ALA A 356 12.40 -10.46 24.14
N TRP A 357 11.56 -9.53 23.70
CA TRP A 357 11.91 -8.46 22.75
C TRP A 357 11.92 -7.05 23.34
N THR A 358 11.83 -6.88 24.66
CA THR A 358 12.28 -5.62 25.28
C THR A 358 13.77 -5.50 25.02
N GLU A 359 14.17 -4.39 24.39
CA GLU A 359 15.53 -4.05 24.00
C GLU A 359 16.57 -4.64 24.96
N ARG A 360 17.23 -5.74 24.53
CA ARG A 360 18.49 -6.11 25.18
C ARG A 360 19.43 -4.96 24.89
N ARG A 361 19.68 -4.13 25.90
CA ARG A 361 20.84 -3.24 25.93
C ARG A 361 22.03 -4.05 25.40
N PRO A 362 22.77 -3.58 24.38
CA PRO A 362 23.89 -4.34 23.88
C PRO A 362 24.91 -4.46 25.00
N ALA A 363 25.05 -5.66 25.56
CA ALA A 363 26.27 -6.04 26.25
C ALA A 363 27.35 -6.09 25.16
N ALA A 364 28.40 -5.31 25.34
CA ALA A 364 29.55 -5.33 24.45
C ALA A 364 30.09 -6.77 24.35
N SER A 365 30.07 -7.35 23.15
CA SER A 365 30.96 -8.45 22.81
C SER A 365 31.10 -8.64 21.31
N THR A 366 32.35 -8.89 20.96
CA THR A 366 33.01 -8.90 19.66
C THR A 366 32.52 -10.05 18.76
N ILE A 367 32.33 -9.77 17.47
CA ILE A 367 32.08 -10.80 16.44
C ILE A 367 33.40 -11.48 16.10
N THR A 368 33.50 -12.79 16.31
CA THR A 368 34.59 -13.63 15.78
C THR A 368 34.08 -14.42 14.58
N PHE A 369 34.83 -14.37 13.47
CA PHE A 369 34.59 -15.18 12.27
C PHE A 369 35.11 -16.61 12.46
N ALA A 370 34.37 -17.59 11.92
CA ALA A 370 34.80 -18.98 11.83
C ALA A 370 35.27 -19.30 10.41
N HIS A 371 36.55 -19.63 10.23
CA HIS A 371 37.01 -20.84 9.53
C HIS A 371 38.51 -21.09 9.79
N SER A 372 38.84 -22.38 9.86
CA SER A 372 40.06 -22.95 10.44
C SER A 372 41.25 -23.01 9.48
N LEU A 373 42.48 -23.00 10.02
CA LEU A 373 43.59 -23.87 9.59
C LEU A 373 44.49 -24.21 10.80
N ARG A 374 45.21 -25.32 10.67
CA ARG A 374 45.63 -26.30 11.69
C ARG A 374 47.01 -25.99 12.37
N PRO A 375 47.56 -26.86 13.26
CA PRO A 375 48.10 -26.51 14.58
C PRO A 375 49.64 -26.48 14.69
N THR A 376 50.11 -26.23 15.93
CA THR A 376 51.42 -26.47 16.59
C THR A 376 51.98 -25.16 17.15
N ARG A 377 52.55 -25.06 18.37
CA ARG A 377 53.27 -25.99 19.24
C ARG A 377 53.21 -25.46 20.68
N SER A 378 53.26 -26.36 21.66
CA SER A 378 53.47 -26.06 23.07
C SER A 378 54.86 -25.45 23.31
N ILE A 379 54.95 -24.35 24.06
CA ILE A 379 56.13 -24.02 24.89
C ILE A 379 55.66 -23.39 26.20
N THR A 380 55.91 -24.12 27.28
CA THR A 380 55.94 -23.69 28.68
C THR A 380 56.99 -22.60 28.91
N ALA A 381 56.66 -21.56 29.69
CA ALA A 381 57.62 -20.84 30.53
C ALA A 381 56.90 -20.02 31.62
N THR A 382 57.06 -20.44 32.87
CA THR A 382 57.10 -19.58 34.06
C THR A 382 58.22 -18.54 33.90
N PRO A 383 58.18 -17.34 34.54
CA PRO A 383 58.60 -17.26 35.95
C PRO A 383 58.03 -16.09 36.81
N SER A 384 58.25 -16.26 38.14
CA SER A 384 58.61 -15.27 39.19
C SER A 384 57.86 -13.94 39.30
N ARG A 385 57.18 -13.65 40.41
CA ARG A 385 57.70 -13.11 41.72
C ARG A 385 58.17 -11.65 41.69
N ASP A 386 57.68 -10.93 42.70
CA ASP A 386 58.15 -9.69 43.33
C ASP A 386 57.85 -8.39 42.54
N ARG A 387 57.16 -7.37 43.08
CA ARG A 387 57.02 -6.86 44.45
C ARG A 387 55.61 -6.35 44.73
#